data_AF-A0A0M8SKB9-F1
#
_entry.id   AF-A0A0M8SKB9-F1
#
_cell.length_a   1.000
_cell.length_b   1.000
_cell.length_c   1.000
_cell.angle_alpha   90.00
_cell.angle_beta   90.00
_cell.angle_gamma   90.00
#
_symmetry.space_group_name_H-M   'P 1'
#
loop_
_entity.id
_entity.type
_entity.pdbx_description
1 polymer ?
#
loop_
_entity_poly.entity_id
_entity_poly.type
_entity_poly.pdbx_seq_one_letter_code
_entity_poly.pdbx_strand_id
1 'polypeptide(L)'
;MVLLWGKHEERTLNSEITTIRLLADYECYPLWLTGDRADNVAPDSTDMGLTPLLAERLDAWAGRFDATLDMDDPRLSGFPTEEAEHEFAQDGETLARQLAVELGPGWRVVYNDLRIGADVEIPAS
;
A
#
# COMPACT_ATOMS: atom_id res chain seq x y z
N MET A 1 5.04 -49.03 22.11
CA MET A 1 4.80 -47.97 23.10
C MET A 1 5.16 -46.64 22.44
N VAL A 2 4.10 -45.92 22.04
CA VAL A 2 3.94 -44.51 21.65
C VAL A 2 4.98 -43.84 20.72
N LEU A 3 4.55 -43.62 19.48
CA LEU A 3 5.01 -42.57 18.56
C LEU A 3 4.65 -41.19 19.13
N LEU A 4 5.61 -40.25 19.22
CA LEU A 4 5.31 -38.84 19.54
C LEU A 4 5.50 -37.99 18.29
N TRP A 5 4.39 -37.86 17.56
CA TRP A 5 4.09 -36.80 16.62
C TRP A 5 3.66 -35.56 17.41
N GLY A 6 4.08 -34.36 16.96
CA GLY A 6 3.32 -33.14 17.21
C GLY A 6 3.89 -32.17 18.25
N LYS A 7 4.50 -31.10 17.74
CA LYS A 7 4.10 -29.73 18.11
C LYS A 7 3.99 -28.91 16.83
N HIS A 8 2.91 -29.12 16.08
CA HIS A 8 2.35 -28.03 15.31
C HIS A 8 1.72 -27.11 16.35
N GLU A 9 2.36 -25.97 16.59
CA GLU A 9 1.80 -24.95 17.47
C GLU A 9 0.70 -24.27 16.67
N GLU A 10 -0.53 -24.72 16.92
CA GLU A 10 -1.75 -24.10 16.44
C GLU A 10 -1.81 -22.68 17.00
N ARG A 11 -1.39 -21.71 16.19
CA ARG A 11 -1.56 -20.29 16.48
C ARG A 11 -3.06 -20.01 16.51
N THR A 12 -3.61 -19.96 17.72
CA THR A 12 -5.01 -19.66 17.97
C THR A 12 -5.31 -18.24 17.49
N LEU A 13 -6.40 -18.15 16.73
CA LEU A 13 -6.82 -17.04 15.87
C LEU A 13 -7.32 -15.83 16.68
N ASN A 14 -6.42 -14.96 17.10
CA ASN A 14 -6.70 -13.54 17.28
C ASN A 14 -5.67 -12.77 16.43
N SER A 15 -5.74 -12.96 15.11
CA SER A 15 -5.00 -12.09 14.20
C SER A 15 -5.79 -10.79 14.12
N GLU A 16 -5.36 -9.77 14.86
CA GLU A 16 -5.79 -8.40 14.58
C GLU A 16 -5.55 -8.14 13.08
N ILE A 17 -6.57 -7.60 12.39
CA ILE A 17 -6.46 -7.28 10.97
C ILE A 17 -5.44 -6.15 10.84
N THR A 18 -4.31 -6.41 10.19
CA THR A 18 -3.32 -5.37 9.93
C THR A 18 -3.85 -4.48 8.82
N THR A 19 -3.85 -3.16 9.07
CA THR A 19 -4.27 -2.20 8.04
C THR A 19 -3.05 -1.58 7.38
N ILE A 20 -3.01 -1.66 6.04
CA ILE A 20 -2.03 -0.99 5.21
C ILE A 20 -2.73 0.04 4.33
N ARG A 21 -2.16 1.23 4.27
CA ARG A 21 -2.64 2.32 3.43
C ARG A 21 -1.69 2.54 2.27
N LEU A 22 -2.22 2.53 1.06
CA LEU A 22 -1.56 3.01 -0.15
C LEU A 22 -1.79 4.53 -0.25
N LEU A 23 -0.72 5.31 -0.14
CA LEU A 23 -0.74 6.77 -0.14
C LEU A 23 0.49 7.27 -0.89
N ALA A 24 0.29 8.22 -1.80
CA ALA A 24 1.40 8.98 -2.37
C ALA A 24 1.74 10.13 -1.42
N ASP A 25 3.00 10.20 -0.99
CA ASP A 25 3.54 11.27 -0.18
C ASP A 25 4.98 11.51 -0.64
N TYR A 26 5.42 12.76 -0.60
CA TYR A 26 6.68 13.14 -1.22
C TYR A 26 7.87 12.47 -0.53
N GLU A 27 8.76 11.89 -1.35
CA GLU A 27 10.00 11.25 -0.92
C GLU A 27 9.79 10.10 0.11
N CYS A 28 8.60 9.49 0.11
CA CYS A 28 8.23 8.38 0.98
C CYS A 28 7.90 7.11 0.16
N TYR A 29 7.98 5.94 0.79
CA TYR A 29 7.42 4.74 0.20
C TYR A 29 5.88 4.85 0.14
N PRO A 30 5.22 4.21 -0.83
CA PRO A 30 3.78 4.35 -0.98
C PRO A 30 2.96 3.54 0.05
N LEU A 31 3.60 2.66 0.83
CA LEU A 31 2.91 1.79 1.78
C LEU A 31 3.08 2.26 3.22
N TRP A 32 1.96 2.42 3.92
CA TRP A 32 1.91 2.88 5.30
C TRP A 32 1.18 1.87 6.17
N LEU A 33 1.88 1.25 7.11
CA LEU A 33 1.23 0.53 8.19
C LEU A 33 0.52 1.55 9.10
N THR A 34 -0.66 1.18 9.58
CA THR A 34 -1.45 2.02 10.49
C THR A 34 -1.76 1.30 11.79
N GLY A 35 -2.13 2.04 12.83
CA GLY A 35 -2.35 1.51 14.18
C GLY A 35 -1.06 1.44 15.01
N ASP A 36 -0.96 0.44 15.89
CA ASP A 36 0.12 0.34 16.89
C ASP A 36 1.51 0.08 16.29
N ARG A 37 1.58 -0.34 15.03
CA ARG A 37 2.84 -0.55 14.28
C ARG A 37 2.95 0.41 13.09
N ALA A 38 2.55 1.66 13.28
CA ALA A 38 2.62 2.67 12.23
C ALA A 38 4.05 2.84 11.71
N ASP A 39 4.24 2.66 10.40
CA ASP A 39 5.54 2.69 9.73
C ASP A 39 5.40 2.95 8.23
N ASN A 40 6.44 3.50 7.60
CA ASN A 40 6.54 3.67 6.15
C ASN A 40 7.36 2.51 5.55
N VAL A 41 6.70 1.63 4.82
CA VAL A 41 7.25 0.34 4.43
C VAL A 41 7.59 0.33 2.95
N ALA A 42 8.81 -0.11 2.63
CA ALA A 42 9.23 -0.34 1.26
C ALA A 42 8.38 -1.45 0.60
N PRO A 43 7.89 -1.28 -0.65
CA PRO A 43 7.09 -2.30 -1.33
C PRO A 43 7.81 -3.64 -1.52
N ASP A 44 9.13 -3.63 -1.62
CA ASP A 44 9.99 -4.81 -1.77
C ASP A 44 10.40 -5.47 -0.44
N SER A 45 9.90 -4.96 0.70
CA SER A 45 10.15 -5.55 2.00
C SER A 45 9.66 -7.00 2.07
N THR A 46 10.50 -7.87 2.62
CA THR A 46 10.17 -9.29 2.83
C THR A 46 8.94 -9.49 3.70
N ASP A 47 8.63 -8.54 4.58
CA ASP A 47 7.47 -8.60 5.47
C ASP A 47 6.13 -8.42 4.72
N MET A 48 6.16 -7.74 3.56
CA MET A 48 4.97 -7.56 2.72
C MET A 48 4.72 -8.77 1.83
N GLY A 49 5.78 -9.49 1.43
CA GLY A 49 5.66 -10.69 0.60
C GLY A 49 5.08 -10.44 -0.80
N LEU A 50 5.19 -9.21 -1.32
CA LEU A 50 4.70 -8.85 -2.65
C LEU A 50 5.56 -9.45 -3.76
N THR A 51 4.96 -9.60 -4.93
CA THR A 51 5.72 -9.92 -6.14
C THR A 51 6.64 -8.76 -6.51
N PRO A 52 7.85 -9.02 -7.06
CA PRO A 52 8.74 -7.95 -7.50
C PRO A 52 8.09 -7.00 -8.51
N LEU A 53 7.20 -7.52 -9.35
CA LEU A 53 6.47 -6.72 -10.34
C LEU A 53 5.50 -5.72 -9.67
N LEU A 54 4.78 -6.13 -8.63
CA LEU A 54 3.88 -5.21 -7.92
C LEU A 54 4.69 -4.17 -7.14
N ALA A 55 5.77 -4.58 -6.47
CA ALA A 55 6.67 -3.67 -5.75
C ALA A 55 7.22 -2.58 -6.68
N GLU A 56 7.78 -2.95 -7.83
CA GLU A 56 8.31 -2.01 -8.83
C GLU A 56 7.23 -1.03 -9.32
N ARG A 57 6.00 -1.51 -9.55
CA ARG A 57 4.90 -0.66 -10.02
C ARG A 57 4.40 0.30 -8.94
N LEU A 58 4.44 -0.10 -7.67
CA LEU A 58 4.12 0.77 -6.54
C LEU A 58 5.16 1.88 -6.42
N ASP A 59 6.45 1.55 -6.49
CA ASP A 59 7.53 2.54 -6.46
C ASP A 59 7.47 3.48 -7.66
N ALA A 60 7.23 2.97 -8.87
CA ALA A 60 7.07 3.79 -10.06
C ALA A 60 5.86 4.72 -9.98
N TRP A 61 4.77 4.28 -9.34
CA TRP A 61 3.61 5.12 -9.06
C TRP A 61 3.96 6.22 -8.06
N ALA A 62 4.62 5.90 -6.94
CA ALA A 62 5.09 6.91 -5.98
C ALA A 62 6.03 7.93 -6.65
N GLY A 63 6.98 7.47 -7.46
CA GLY A 63 7.92 8.35 -8.18
C GLY A 63 7.26 9.28 -9.19
N ARG A 64 6.09 8.94 -9.74
CA ARG A 64 5.30 9.87 -10.56
C ARG A 64 4.72 11.02 -9.73
N PHE A 65 4.35 10.76 -8.47
CA PHE A 65 3.91 11.80 -7.55
C PHE A 65 5.09 12.69 -7.16
N ASP A 66 6.24 12.09 -6.81
CA ASP A 66 7.47 12.84 -6.51
C ASP A 66 7.89 13.76 -7.65
N ALA A 67 7.72 13.32 -8.90
CA ALA A 67 8.01 14.14 -10.07
C ALA A 67 7.11 15.41 -10.20
N THR A 68 6.03 15.49 -9.42
CA THR A 68 5.18 16.69 -9.33
C THR A 68 5.66 17.71 -8.29
N LEU A 69 6.67 17.37 -7.49
CA LEU A 69 7.26 18.26 -6.50
C LEU A 69 8.04 19.39 -7.19
N ASP A 70 7.62 20.62 -6.91
CA ASP A 70 8.36 21.82 -7.26
C ASP A 70 9.27 22.19 -6.09
N MET A 71 10.58 21.97 -6.27
CA MET A 71 11.60 22.20 -5.25
C MET A 71 11.86 23.70 -4.97
N ASP A 72 11.55 24.57 -5.92
CA ASP A 72 11.76 26.02 -5.80
C ASP A 72 10.57 26.68 -5.09
N ASP A 73 9.34 26.25 -5.39
CA ASP A 73 8.12 26.64 -4.69
C ASP A 73 7.17 25.46 -4.48
N PRO A 74 7.21 24.79 -3.30
CA PRO A 74 6.36 23.64 -3.00
C PRO A 74 4.84 23.90 -3.11
N ARG A 75 4.39 25.16 -3.12
CA ARG A 75 2.98 25.48 -3.31
C ARG A 75 2.52 25.31 -4.75
N LEU A 76 3.45 25.27 -5.70
CA LEU A 76 3.19 25.03 -7.12
C LEU A 76 3.28 23.54 -7.48
N SER A 77 3.55 22.68 -6.49
CA SER A 77 3.58 21.24 -6.70
C SER A 77 2.20 20.67 -7.01
N GLY A 78 2.17 19.52 -7.67
CA GLY A 78 0.95 18.84 -8.08
C GLY A 78 0.89 18.59 -9.58
N PHE A 79 -0.16 17.90 -10.00
CA PHE A 79 -0.31 17.51 -11.40
C PHE A 79 -0.56 18.72 -12.30
N PRO A 80 -0.02 18.72 -13.53
CA PRO A 80 -0.17 19.85 -14.46
C PRO A 80 -1.61 20.02 -14.97
N THR A 81 -2.42 18.97 -14.92
CA THR A 81 -3.84 18.99 -15.32
C THR A 81 -4.67 18.06 -14.44
N GLU A 82 -5.98 18.32 -14.38
CA GLU A 82 -6.94 17.44 -13.70
C GLU A 82 -6.98 16.03 -14.31
N GLU A 83 -6.81 15.91 -15.63
CA GLU A 83 -6.75 14.61 -16.29
C GLU A 83 -5.53 13.79 -15.85
N ALA A 84 -4.37 14.42 -15.68
CA ALA A 84 -3.16 13.74 -15.22
C ALA A 84 -3.30 13.24 -13.77
N GLU A 85 -3.94 14.04 -12.91
CA GLU A 85 -4.29 13.63 -11.54
C GLU A 85 -5.29 12.48 -11.54
N HIS A 86 -6.30 12.54 -12.42
CA HIS A 86 -7.31 11.50 -12.52
C HIS A 86 -6.70 10.16 -13.01
N GLU A 87 -5.83 10.19 -14.02
CA GLU A 87 -5.09 9.01 -14.49
C GLU A 87 -4.21 8.43 -13.38
N PHE A 88 -3.47 9.29 -12.66
CA PHE A 88 -2.67 8.87 -11.51
C PHE A 88 -3.51 8.17 -10.43
N ALA A 89 -4.69 8.71 -10.12
CA ALA A 89 -5.57 8.13 -9.12
C ALA A 89 -6.19 6.80 -9.58
N GLN A 90 -6.55 6.67 -10.86
CA GLN A 90 -7.01 5.39 -11.44
C GLN A 90 -5.95 4.30 -11.38
N ASP A 91 -4.68 4.65 -11.63
CA ASP A 91 -3.56 3.73 -11.49
C ASP A 91 -3.37 3.30 -10.03
N GLY A 92 -3.46 4.25 -9.09
CA GLY A 92 -3.39 3.99 -7.65
C GLY A 92 -4.49 3.03 -7.19
N GLU A 93 -5.73 3.25 -7.61
CA GLU A 93 -6.86 2.36 -7.30
C GLU A 93 -6.66 0.94 -7.86
N THR A 94 -6.08 0.82 -9.06
CA THR A 94 -5.74 -0.47 -9.68
C THR A 94 -4.64 -1.20 -8.91
N LEU A 95 -3.59 -0.48 -8.50
CA LEU A 95 -2.51 -1.02 -7.67
C LEU A 95 -3.02 -1.45 -6.29
N ALA A 96 -3.92 -0.68 -5.67
CA ALA A 96 -4.50 -1.01 -4.38
C ALA A 96 -5.32 -2.31 -4.44
N ARG A 97 -6.05 -2.55 -5.53
CA ARG A 97 -6.74 -3.84 -5.76
C ARG A 97 -5.77 -5.00 -5.91
N GLN A 98 -4.66 -4.82 -6.62
CA GLN A 98 -3.63 -5.85 -6.75
C GLN A 98 -2.93 -6.13 -5.41
N LEU A 99 -2.67 -5.08 -4.64
CA LEU A 99 -2.13 -5.18 -3.28
C LEU A 99 -3.06 -5.98 -2.37
N ALA A 100 -4.36 -5.72 -2.39
CA ALA A 100 -5.35 -6.48 -1.61
C ALA A 100 -5.37 -7.97 -1.99
N VAL A 101 -5.23 -8.29 -3.28
CA VAL A 101 -5.15 -9.67 -3.76
C VAL A 101 -3.88 -10.37 -3.26
N GLU A 102 -2.71 -9.74 -3.38
CA GLU A 102 -1.43 -10.36 -3.00
C GLU A 102 -1.27 -10.52 -1.48
N LEU A 103 -1.73 -9.54 -0.70
CA LEU A 103 -1.68 -9.60 0.76
C LEU A 103 -2.71 -10.57 1.36
N GLY A 104 -3.87 -10.71 0.70
CA GLY A 104 -4.92 -11.62 1.09
C GLY A 104 -5.71 -11.17 2.35
N PRO A 105 -6.60 -12.04 2.87
CA PRO A 105 -7.64 -11.67 3.84
C PRO A 105 -7.15 -11.32 5.25
N GLY A 106 -5.85 -11.49 5.53
CA GLY A 106 -5.24 -11.05 6.79
C GLY A 106 -5.00 -9.54 6.87
N TRP A 107 -5.21 -8.84 5.75
CA TRP A 107 -4.93 -7.42 5.59
C TRP A 107 -6.19 -6.65 5.23
N ARG A 108 -6.29 -5.45 5.80
CA ARG A 108 -7.20 -4.40 5.33
C ARG A 108 -6.39 -3.42 4.49
N VAL A 109 -6.76 -3.27 3.23
CA VAL A 109 -6.11 -2.31 2.32
C VAL A 109 -6.98 -1.07 2.19
N VAL A 110 -6.37 0.09 2.41
CA VAL A 110 -6.98 1.40 2.22
C VAL A 110 -6.20 2.14 1.15
N TYR A 111 -6.89 2.82 0.25
CA TYR A 111 -6.29 3.67 -0.78
C TYR A 111 -6.63 5.14 -0.50
N ASN A 112 -5.63 6.01 -0.41
CA ASN A 112 -5.86 7.44 -0.37
C ASN A 112 -6.11 7.96 -1.80
N ASP A 113 -7.37 8.27 -2.11
CA ASP A 113 -7.79 8.70 -3.44
C ASP A 113 -7.77 10.23 -3.53
N LEU A 114 -6.80 10.75 -4.29
CA LEU A 114 -6.59 12.19 -4.48
C LEU A 114 -7.82 12.88 -5.09
N ARG A 115 -8.60 12.19 -5.93
CA ARG A 115 -9.78 12.77 -6.61
C ARG A 115 -10.86 13.20 -5.63
N ILE A 116 -10.91 12.57 -4.47
CA ILE A 116 -11.90 12.85 -3.42
C ILE A 116 -11.25 13.31 -2.10
N GLY A 117 -9.92 13.31 -2.02
CA GLY A 117 -9.15 13.71 -0.84
C GLY A 117 -9.44 12.83 0.39
N ALA A 118 -9.69 11.53 0.20
CA ALA A 118 -10.11 10.64 1.28
C ALA A 118 -9.60 9.21 1.12
N ASP A 119 -9.52 8.52 2.26
CA ASP A 119 -9.21 7.10 2.35
C ASP A 119 -10.42 6.24 1.95
N VAL A 120 -10.24 5.37 0.96
CA VAL A 120 -11.24 4.40 0.47
C VAL A 120 -10.78 2.99 0.78
N GLU A 121 -11.62 2.21 1.43
CA GLU A 121 -11.33 0.79 1.67
C GLU A 121 -11.44 -0.01 0.38
N ILE A 122 -10.43 -0.82 0.09
CA ILE A 122 -10.40 -1.72 -1.05
C ILE A 122 -10.90 -3.09 -0.60
N PRO A 123 -12.00 -3.60 -1.18
CA PRO A 123 -12.52 -4.92 -0.82
C PRO A 123 -11.47 -6.00 -1.07
N ALA A 124 -11.33 -6.92 -0.10
CA ALA A 124 -10.64 -8.17 -0.35
C ALA A 124 -11.36 -8.93 -1.48
N SER A 125 -10.62 -9.41 -2.47
CA SER A 125 -11.14 -10.14 -3.63
C SER A 125 -11.55 -11.58 -3.28
#